data_AF-A0A2V7I2R8-F1
#
_entry.id   AF-A0A2V7I2R8-F1
#
_cell.length_a   1.000
_cell.length_b   1.000
_cell.length_c   1.000
_cell.angle_alpha   90.00
_cell.angle_beta   90.00
_cell.angle_gamma   90.00
#
_symmetry.space_group_name_H-M   'P 1'
#
loop_
_entity.id
_entity.type
_entity.pdbx_description
1 polymer ?
#
loop_
_entity_poly.entity_id
_entity_poly.type
_entity_poly.pdbx_seq_one_letter_code
_entity_poly.pdbx_strand_id
1 'polypeptide(L)'
;MHLGNSEEGFAPLPYLPPGNRLRGPSRRSNAPVPWRERCANGLRGGRWVVALALALAACQAAPPPPRPAVKDPGTLAAEALETGDYAKALALYRSALAAEPESLPLRYGLGVAASHLDRRADAVSAFTWVLQRGEPDSTEVTTARRWLVSVGALPRFAATTPAPGEAREQEQTPAERKPAHASLQGRALFSDSAGGVAPMEQMLLFLHDYPNRVVYFRIRTDEAGRYRFPKVPPGIYKLTDRASGPPRWRLRVELRPGQEMNLDLGPENSTKVRDDFPDRPQG
;
A
#
# COMPACT_ATOMS: atom_id res chain seq x y z
N MET A 1 -3.49 -47.78 -4.98
CA MET A 1 -3.83 -46.71 -4.02
C MET A 1 -2.56 -46.18 -3.40
N HIS A 2 -2.05 -45.05 -3.87
CA HIS A 2 -1.28 -44.06 -3.10
C HIS A 2 -0.87 -42.96 -4.09
N LEU A 3 -1.60 -41.85 -4.12
CA LEU A 3 -1.15 -40.61 -4.75
C LEU A 3 -0.68 -39.71 -3.61
N GLY A 4 0.62 -39.44 -3.60
CA GLY A 4 1.27 -38.54 -2.66
C GLY A 4 0.86 -37.10 -2.91
N ASN A 5 0.59 -36.40 -1.82
CA ASN A 5 0.51 -34.95 -1.74
C ASN A 5 1.85 -34.34 -2.16
N SER A 6 1.83 -33.47 -3.18
CA SER A 6 2.89 -32.50 -3.41
C SER A 6 2.51 -31.19 -2.71
N GLU A 7 2.95 -31.04 -1.47
CA GLU A 7 3.05 -29.72 -0.83
C GLU A 7 4.24 -28.98 -1.44
N GLU A 8 3.98 -28.13 -2.42
CA GLU A 8 4.95 -27.14 -2.90
C GLU A 8 5.05 -26.02 -1.86
N GLY A 9 5.90 -26.25 -0.84
CA GLY A 9 6.28 -25.25 0.14
C GLY A 9 6.96 -24.05 -0.52
N PHE A 10 6.31 -22.89 -0.44
CA PHE A 10 6.78 -21.64 -1.00
C PHE A 10 8.03 -21.14 -0.25
N ALA A 11 9.09 -20.78 -0.97
CA ALA A 11 10.33 -20.31 -0.35
C ALA A 11 10.15 -18.91 0.29
N PRO A 12 10.46 -18.75 1.58
CA PRO A 12 10.36 -17.47 2.27
C PRO A 12 11.39 -16.43 1.80
N LEU A 13 11.05 -15.14 1.88
CA LEU A 13 11.96 -14.06 1.50
C LEU A 13 13.01 -13.75 2.58
N PRO A 14 14.24 -13.36 2.18
CA PRO A 14 15.23 -12.83 3.09
C PRO A 14 14.84 -11.43 3.57
N TYR A 15 14.96 -11.20 4.88
CA TYR A 15 14.86 -9.88 5.50
C TYR A 15 16.12 -9.05 5.16
N LEU A 16 15.93 -7.78 4.82
CA LEU A 16 17.01 -6.82 4.62
C LEU A 16 16.92 -5.78 5.75
N PRO A 17 18.02 -5.52 6.48
CA PRO A 17 18.03 -4.50 7.52
C PRO A 17 17.80 -3.12 6.88
N PRO A 18 17.14 -2.20 7.58
CA PRO A 18 16.85 -0.87 7.04
C PRO A 18 18.15 -0.18 6.60
N GLY A 19 18.20 0.20 5.33
CA GLY A 19 19.30 0.95 4.75
C GLY A 19 19.43 2.31 5.42
N ASN A 20 20.43 2.45 6.29
CA ASN A 20 20.86 3.73 6.83
C ASN A 20 21.33 4.64 5.67
N ARG A 21 20.47 5.57 5.22
CA ARG A 21 20.92 6.80 4.55
C ARG A 21 19.86 7.89 4.52
N LEU A 22 19.89 8.76 5.52
CA LEU A 22 19.66 10.19 5.32
C LEU A 22 20.94 10.94 5.70
N ARG A 23 21.72 11.30 4.68
CA ARG A 23 22.71 12.36 4.75
C ARG A 23 22.15 13.54 3.96
N GLY A 24 21.90 14.65 4.67
CA GLY A 24 21.62 15.97 4.11
C GLY A 24 21.20 16.94 5.21
N PRO A 25 21.35 18.25 5.03
CA PRO A 25 22.57 18.98 4.68
C PRO A 25 23.17 19.69 5.92
N SER A 26 24.40 20.17 5.75
CA SER A 26 25.18 21.07 6.61
C SER A 26 24.40 21.87 7.68
N ARG A 27 24.47 21.43 8.95
CA ARG A 27 24.30 22.33 10.10
C ARG A 27 25.66 22.76 10.62
N ARG A 28 25.81 24.09 10.65
CA ARG A 28 26.93 24.85 11.19
C ARG A 28 27.45 24.23 12.49
N SER A 29 28.76 24.06 12.53
CA SER A 29 29.55 23.93 13.75
C SER A 29 29.24 25.09 14.71
N ASN A 30 28.45 24.83 15.74
CA ASN A 30 28.42 25.67 16.93
C ASN A 30 29.41 25.07 17.92
N ALA A 31 30.61 25.64 17.94
CA ALA A 31 31.55 25.48 19.04
C ALA A 31 30.90 25.93 20.35
N PRO A 32 31.24 25.33 21.50
CA PRO A 32 30.88 25.91 22.79
C PRO A 32 31.67 27.22 22.97
N VAL A 33 30.93 28.33 23.01
CA VAL A 33 31.44 29.64 23.40
C VAL A 33 31.78 29.58 24.90
N PRO A 34 33.02 29.90 25.32
CA PRO A 34 33.34 30.01 26.73
C PRO A 34 32.84 31.36 27.23
N TRP A 35 31.73 31.39 27.96
CA TRP A 35 31.30 32.62 28.62
C TRP A 35 31.90 32.67 30.02
N ARG A 36 32.74 33.70 30.19
CA ARG A 36 33.37 34.12 31.43
C ARG A 36 32.33 34.65 32.42
N GLU A 37 32.63 34.38 33.69
CA GLU A 37 32.52 35.29 34.83
C GLU A 37 32.01 36.71 34.53
N ARG A 38 30.86 37.05 35.09
CA ARG A 38 30.62 38.21 35.98
C ARG A 38 29.12 38.47 36.09
N CYS A 39 28.58 38.22 37.27
CA CYS A 39 27.57 39.09 37.89
C CYS A 39 27.87 39.12 39.38
N ALA A 40 28.65 40.11 39.79
CA ALA A 40 28.68 40.57 41.17
C ALA A 40 27.37 41.33 41.42
N ASN A 41 26.72 41.08 42.56
CA ASN A 41 26.36 42.16 43.47
C ASN A 41 25.71 41.65 44.77
N GLY A 42 26.23 42.18 45.88
CA GLY A 42 25.42 42.93 46.83
C GLY A 42 24.54 42.14 47.79
N LEU A 43 25.14 41.66 48.88
CA LEU A 43 24.43 41.49 50.15
C LEU A 43 23.79 42.81 50.58
N ARG A 44 22.47 42.84 50.78
CA ARG A 44 21.80 43.58 51.86
C ARG A 44 20.30 43.22 51.95
N GLY A 45 19.84 42.90 53.15
CA GLY A 45 18.42 42.95 53.51
C GLY A 45 17.74 41.60 53.69
N GLY A 46 17.75 41.11 54.93
CA GLY A 46 17.08 39.88 55.34
C GLY A 46 15.55 39.92 55.16
N ARG A 47 15.03 38.96 54.39
CA ARG A 47 13.69 38.34 54.53
C ARG A 47 13.44 37.21 53.51
N TRP A 48 14.48 36.59 52.97
CA TRP A 48 14.37 35.55 51.93
C TRP A 48 14.82 34.15 52.38
N VAL A 49 15.18 33.97 53.67
CA VAL A 49 15.75 32.69 54.14
C VAL A 49 14.72 31.55 54.10
N VAL A 50 13.42 31.82 54.26
CA VAL A 50 12.39 30.77 54.21
C VAL A 50 11.98 30.43 52.76
N ALA A 51 11.95 31.42 51.86
CA ALA A 51 11.65 31.19 50.45
C ALA A 51 12.81 30.50 49.71
N LEU A 52 14.06 30.77 50.11
CA LEU A 52 15.23 30.07 49.57
C LEU A 52 15.34 28.64 50.11
N ALA A 53 14.90 28.37 51.35
CA ALA A 53 14.87 27.02 51.90
C ALA A 53 13.84 26.10 51.21
N LEU A 54 12.67 26.63 50.82
CA LEU A 54 11.67 25.87 50.05
C LEU A 54 12.06 25.72 48.56
N ALA A 55 12.78 26.68 47.98
CA ALA A 55 13.33 26.56 46.63
C ALA A 55 14.48 25.54 46.56
N LEU A 56 15.29 25.41 47.62
CA LEU A 56 16.38 24.43 47.69
C LEU A 56 15.90 23.00 47.98
N ALA A 57 14.74 22.82 48.62
CA ALA A 57 14.14 21.50 48.83
C ALA A 57 13.54 20.90 47.54
N ALA A 58 13.08 21.73 46.60
CA ALA A 58 12.58 21.29 45.31
C ALA A 58 13.69 20.92 44.30
N CYS A 59 14.94 21.32 44.55
CA CYS A 59 16.10 20.95 43.72
C CYS A 59 16.82 19.67 44.19
N GLN A 60 16.40 19.09 45.33
CA GLN A 60 16.94 17.82 45.85
C GLN A 60 16.12 16.61 45.41
N ALA A 61 15.06 16.80 44.61
CA ALA A 61 14.39 15.70 43.94
C ALA A 61 15.37 15.08 42.95
N ALA A 62 15.97 13.96 43.35
CA ALA A 62 16.76 13.11 42.45
C ALA A 62 15.99 12.98 41.12
N PRO A 63 16.66 13.14 39.97
CA PRO A 63 15.99 12.94 38.69
C PRO A 63 15.27 11.59 38.76
N PRO A 64 13.98 11.50 38.35
CA PRO A 64 13.27 10.22 38.38
C PRO A 64 14.18 9.19 37.70
N PRO A 65 14.31 7.97 38.25
CA PRO A 65 15.17 6.96 37.66
C PRO A 65 14.82 6.90 36.16
N PRO A 66 15.82 6.91 35.26
CA PRO A 66 15.55 6.87 33.84
C PRO A 66 14.59 5.71 33.62
N ARG A 67 13.39 6.02 33.10
CA ARG A 67 12.41 4.97 32.78
C ARG A 67 13.20 3.93 31.97
N PRO A 68 13.11 2.63 32.30
CA PRO A 68 13.78 1.63 31.49
C PRO A 68 13.37 1.91 30.05
N ALA A 69 14.35 2.02 29.15
CA ALA A 69 14.09 2.32 27.76
C ALA A 69 13.19 1.20 27.22
N VAL A 70 11.87 1.44 27.22
CA VAL A 70 10.91 0.50 26.65
C VAL A 70 11.26 0.50 25.18
N LYS A 71 11.85 -0.59 24.70
CA LYS A 71 12.21 -0.75 23.30
C LYS A 71 10.96 -0.47 22.47
N ASP A 72 11.12 0.37 21.44
CA ASP A 72 10.05 0.68 20.50
C ASP A 72 9.47 -0.62 19.89
N PRO A 73 8.14 -0.78 19.80
CA PRO A 73 7.51 -2.00 19.29
C PRO A 73 7.94 -2.35 17.87
N GLY A 74 8.30 -1.37 17.02
CA GLY A 74 8.87 -1.62 15.69
C GLY A 74 10.25 -2.26 15.77
N THR A 75 11.08 -1.82 16.72
CA THR A 75 12.40 -2.43 16.99
C THR A 75 12.26 -3.86 17.51
N LEU A 76 11.32 -4.10 18.42
CA LEU A 76 11.02 -5.46 18.90
C LEU A 76 10.46 -6.37 17.80
N ALA A 77 9.67 -5.81 16.88
CA ALA A 77 9.14 -6.55 15.73
C ALA A 77 10.26 -6.99 14.77
N ALA A 78 11.22 -6.11 14.52
CA ALA A 78 12.40 -6.43 13.71
C ALA A 78 13.27 -7.51 14.37
N GLU A 79 13.49 -7.42 15.68
CA GLU A 79 14.21 -8.46 16.44
C GLU A 79 13.48 -9.81 16.35
N ALA A 80 12.14 -9.81 16.47
CA ALA A 80 11.35 -11.03 16.31
C ALA A 80 11.44 -11.63 14.90
N LEU A 81 11.44 -10.80 13.84
CA LEU A 81 11.68 -11.28 12.47
C LEU A 81 13.04 -11.96 12.33
N GLU A 82 14.10 -11.36 12.86
CA GLU A 82 15.47 -11.90 12.78
C GLU A 82 15.59 -13.26 13.47
N THR A 83 14.85 -13.45 14.56
CA THR A 83 14.81 -14.74 15.28
C THR A 83 13.89 -15.78 14.62
N GLY A 84 13.19 -15.42 13.53
CA GLY A 84 12.23 -16.29 12.86
C GLY A 84 10.88 -16.45 13.58
N ASP A 85 10.63 -15.68 14.65
CA ASP A 85 9.34 -15.66 15.33
C ASP A 85 8.37 -14.73 14.58
N TYR A 86 7.93 -15.20 13.41
CA TYR A 86 7.08 -14.43 12.50
C TYR A 86 5.71 -14.10 13.11
N ALA A 87 5.19 -14.97 13.98
CA ALA A 87 3.91 -14.75 14.66
C ALA A 87 3.99 -13.57 15.64
N LYS A 88 5.04 -13.54 16.46
CA LYS A 88 5.32 -12.42 17.36
C LYS A 88 5.65 -11.14 16.59
N ALA A 89 6.45 -11.24 15.55
CA ALA A 89 6.78 -10.11 14.68
C ALA A 89 5.53 -9.48 14.07
N LEU A 90 4.60 -10.29 13.55
CA LEU A 90 3.35 -9.81 12.96
C LEU A 90 2.50 -9.03 13.99
N ALA A 91 2.39 -9.53 15.22
CA ALA A 91 1.66 -8.86 16.29
C ALA A 91 2.33 -7.53 16.67
N LEU A 92 3.65 -7.52 16.81
CA LEU A 92 4.41 -6.32 17.16
C LEU A 92 4.35 -5.26 16.05
N TYR A 93 4.46 -5.64 14.77
CA TYR A 93 4.28 -4.69 13.67
C TYR A 93 2.89 -4.08 13.62
N ARG A 94 1.84 -4.86 13.90
CA ARG A 94 0.47 -4.32 14.00
C ARG A 94 0.35 -3.30 15.13
N SER A 95 0.97 -3.58 16.27
CA SER A 95 0.99 -2.64 17.39
C SER A 95 1.78 -1.36 17.07
N ALA A 96 2.91 -1.48 16.38
CA ALA A 96 3.73 -0.34 15.97
C ALA A 96 3.01 0.52 14.93
N LEU A 97 2.32 -0.10 13.96
CA LEU A 97 1.50 0.60 12.97
C LEU A 97 0.27 1.30 13.56
N ALA A 98 -0.17 0.94 14.77
CA ALA A 98 -1.21 1.70 15.47
C ALA A 98 -0.70 3.08 15.92
N ALA A 99 0.59 3.18 16.25
CA ALA A 99 1.24 4.45 16.61
C ALA A 99 1.71 5.21 15.35
N GLU A 100 2.21 4.51 14.35
CA GLU A 100 2.71 5.10 13.10
C GLU A 100 2.07 4.45 11.86
N PRO A 101 0.82 4.82 11.50
CA PRO A 101 0.06 4.15 10.44
C PRO A 101 0.67 4.26 9.04
N GLU A 102 1.44 5.32 8.81
CA GLU A 102 2.03 5.71 7.53
C GLU A 102 3.50 5.28 7.41
N SER A 103 4.03 4.55 8.39
CA SER A 103 5.41 4.08 8.37
C SER A 103 5.60 2.96 7.36
N LEU A 104 6.30 3.28 6.26
CA LEU A 104 6.59 2.33 5.20
C LEU A 104 7.45 1.14 5.65
N PRO A 105 8.52 1.32 6.45
CA PRO A 105 9.31 0.19 6.95
C PRO A 105 8.49 -0.78 7.82
N LEU A 106 7.58 -0.26 8.66
CA LEU A 106 6.71 -1.09 9.49
C LEU A 106 5.69 -1.86 8.65
N ARG A 107 5.15 -1.24 7.60
CA ARG A 107 4.22 -1.88 6.66
C ARG A 107 4.91 -2.99 5.86
N TYR A 108 6.15 -2.76 5.44
CA TYR A 108 6.97 -3.76 4.76
C TYR A 108 7.28 -4.95 5.68
N GLY A 109 7.74 -4.70 6.92
CA GLY A 109 8.00 -5.74 7.92
C GLY A 109 6.77 -6.60 8.23
N LEU A 110 5.58 -5.99 8.29
CA LEU A 110 4.32 -6.72 8.40
C LEU A 110 4.09 -7.66 7.21
N GLY A 111 4.35 -7.20 6.00
CA GLY A 111 4.24 -8.01 4.77
C GLY A 111 5.19 -9.20 4.78
N VAL A 112 6.43 -9.00 5.22
CA VAL A 112 7.42 -10.07 5.39
C VAL A 112 6.93 -11.09 6.41
N ALA A 113 6.58 -10.67 7.62
CA ALA A 113 6.07 -11.57 8.66
C ALA A 113 4.84 -12.37 8.19
N ALA A 114 3.89 -11.71 7.52
CA ALA A 114 2.71 -12.35 6.98
C ALA A 114 3.04 -13.39 5.89
N SER A 115 4.04 -13.12 5.04
CA SER A 115 4.45 -14.04 3.99
C SER A 115 5.05 -15.35 4.53
N HIS A 116 5.80 -15.28 5.63
CA HIS A 116 6.36 -16.46 6.30
C HIS A 116 5.32 -17.29 7.04
N LEU A 117 4.19 -16.69 7.42
CA LEU A 117 3.07 -17.35 8.08
C LEU A 117 2.03 -17.90 7.08
N ASP A 118 2.34 -17.89 5.78
CA ASP A 118 1.42 -18.21 4.67
C ASP A 118 0.10 -17.42 4.70
N ARG A 119 0.11 -16.25 5.33
CA ARG A 119 -1.03 -15.32 5.36
C ARG A 119 -1.04 -14.49 4.09
N ARG A 120 -1.20 -15.16 2.95
CA ARG A 120 -1.05 -14.60 1.61
C ARG A 120 -1.87 -13.33 1.38
N ALA A 121 -3.14 -13.30 1.82
CA ALA A 121 -4.01 -12.14 1.65
C ALA A 121 -3.47 -10.88 2.37
N ASP A 122 -2.94 -11.06 3.59
CA ASP A 122 -2.39 -9.97 4.39
C ASP A 122 -1.06 -9.47 3.80
N ALA A 123 -0.21 -10.40 3.37
CA ALA A 123 1.07 -10.08 2.72
C ALA A 123 0.85 -9.33 1.40
N VAL A 124 -0.12 -9.76 0.57
CA VAL A 124 -0.52 -9.05 -0.65
C VAL A 124 -0.96 -7.63 -0.31
N SER A 125 -1.87 -7.47 0.66
CA SER A 125 -2.35 -6.14 1.06
C SER A 125 -1.21 -5.21 1.52
N ALA A 126 -0.31 -5.73 2.36
CA ALA A 126 0.82 -4.97 2.89
C ALA A 126 1.81 -4.55 1.79
N PHE A 127 2.20 -5.49 0.92
CA PHE A 127 3.16 -5.20 -0.15
C PHE A 127 2.57 -4.32 -1.25
N THR A 128 1.27 -4.45 -1.57
CA THR A 128 0.61 -3.53 -2.49
C THR A 128 0.59 -2.10 -1.93
N TRP A 129 0.39 -1.93 -0.62
CA TRP A 129 0.47 -0.62 0.02
C TRP A 129 1.89 -0.02 -0.08
N VAL A 130 2.93 -0.84 0.17
CA VAL A 130 4.34 -0.42 0.03
C VAL A 130 4.64 0.04 -1.39
N LEU A 131 4.15 -0.68 -2.40
CA LEU A 131 4.34 -0.31 -3.81
C LEU A 131 3.69 1.01 -4.21
N GLN A 132 2.56 1.35 -3.60
CA GLN A 132 1.82 2.57 -3.94
C GLN A 132 2.44 3.83 -3.34
N ARG A 133 3.23 3.71 -2.27
CA ARG A 133 3.69 4.84 -1.45
C ARG A 133 5.20 4.93 -1.29
N GLY A 134 5.92 3.86 -1.60
CA GLY A 134 7.37 3.85 -1.55
C GLY A 134 8.02 4.38 -2.80
N GLU A 135 9.27 4.80 -2.64
CA GLU A 135 10.11 5.19 -3.76
C GLU A 135 10.29 4.00 -4.72
N PRO A 136 10.03 4.17 -6.03
CA PRO A 136 10.01 3.07 -7.00
C PRO A 136 11.27 2.18 -7.00
N ASP A 137 12.44 2.76 -6.74
CA ASP A 137 13.74 2.10 -6.75
C ASP A 137 14.25 1.73 -5.35
N SER A 138 13.43 1.90 -4.31
CA SER A 138 13.77 1.43 -2.97
C SER A 138 13.83 -0.10 -2.92
N THR A 139 14.68 -0.61 -2.04
CA THR A 139 14.90 -2.05 -1.87
C THR A 139 13.62 -2.74 -1.40
N GLU A 140 12.86 -2.10 -0.51
CA GLU A 140 11.59 -2.54 0.03
C GLU A 140 10.54 -2.67 -1.08
N VAL A 141 10.39 -1.65 -1.94
CA VAL A 141 9.44 -1.66 -3.06
C VAL A 141 9.81 -2.69 -4.12
N THR A 142 11.09 -2.80 -4.46
CA THR A 142 11.57 -3.79 -5.44
C THR A 142 11.33 -5.22 -4.94
N THR A 143 11.56 -5.46 -3.65
CA THR A 143 11.37 -6.77 -3.01
C THR A 143 9.88 -7.11 -2.90
N ALA A 144 9.07 -6.17 -2.43
CA ALA A 144 7.61 -6.30 -2.38
C ALA A 144 7.02 -6.57 -3.77
N ARG A 145 7.53 -5.90 -4.81
CA ARG A 145 7.10 -6.12 -6.21
C ARG A 145 7.44 -7.52 -6.66
N ARG A 146 8.68 -7.96 -6.44
CA ARG A 146 9.13 -9.32 -6.78
C ARG A 146 8.28 -10.39 -6.10
N TRP A 147 7.94 -10.18 -4.83
CA TRP A 147 7.05 -11.09 -4.09
C TRP A 147 5.65 -11.12 -4.68
N LEU A 148 5.02 -9.96 -4.88
CA LEU A 148 3.69 -9.89 -5.48
C LEU A 148 3.65 -10.57 -6.84
N VAL A 149 4.71 -10.40 -7.63
CA VAL A 149 4.92 -11.09 -8.88
C VAL A 149 5.05 -12.60 -8.72
N SER A 150 5.81 -13.08 -7.73
CA SER A 150 6.00 -14.52 -7.52
C SER A 150 4.71 -15.22 -7.11
N VAL A 151 3.87 -14.54 -6.33
CA VAL A 151 2.55 -15.05 -5.94
C VAL A 151 1.45 -14.71 -6.96
N GLY A 152 1.79 -14.19 -8.15
CA GLY A 152 0.81 -13.85 -9.18
C GLY A 152 -0.16 -12.72 -8.82
N ALA A 153 0.12 -11.97 -7.76
CA ALA A 153 -0.62 -10.77 -7.36
C ALA A 153 -0.19 -9.53 -8.17
N LEU A 154 0.94 -9.58 -8.86
CA LEU A 154 1.30 -8.61 -9.89
C LEU A 154 1.74 -9.31 -11.17
N PRO A 155 1.37 -8.76 -12.34
CA PRO A 155 1.94 -9.24 -13.60
C PRO A 155 3.46 -9.07 -13.59
N ARG A 156 4.21 -10.08 -14.08
CA ARG A 156 5.65 -9.94 -14.38
C ARG A 156 5.81 -8.90 -15.49
N PHE A 157 6.08 -7.65 -15.14
CA PHE A 157 6.65 -6.72 -16.10
C PHE A 157 8.16 -6.94 -16.11
N ALA A 158 8.67 -7.48 -17.22
CA ALA A 158 10.10 -7.56 -17.47
C ALA A 158 10.68 -6.14 -17.45
N ALA A 159 11.58 -5.89 -16.52
CA ALA A 159 12.25 -4.61 -16.36
C ALA A 159 13.35 -4.46 -17.41
N THR A 160 13.43 -3.29 -18.05
CA THR A 160 14.71 -2.71 -18.45
C THR A 160 14.65 -1.19 -18.30
N THR A 161 15.49 -0.65 -17.41
CA THR A 161 15.81 0.78 -17.24
C THR A 161 16.90 1.19 -18.27
N PRO A 162 17.23 2.49 -18.42
CA PRO A 162 16.65 3.43 -19.37
C PRO A 162 17.60 3.83 -20.51
N ALA A 163 17.03 4.61 -21.44
CA ALA A 163 17.57 5.27 -22.65
C ALA A 163 19.09 5.37 -22.82
N PRO A 164 19.58 5.19 -24.05
CA PRO A 164 19.75 6.40 -24.87
C PRO A 164 19.36 6.20 -26.35
N GLY A 165 18.54 7.11 -26.88
CA GLY A 165 18.91 7.64 -28.20
C GLY A 165 20.24 8.35 -27.98
N GLU A 166 21.30 8.05 -28.72
CA GLU A 166 21.32 8.07 -30.17
C GLU A 166 22.09 6.87 -30.76
N ALA A 167 21.51 6.35 -31.85
CA ALA A 167 22.17 5.66 -32.96
C ALA A 167 23.29 4.66 -32.62
N ARG A 168 23.01 3.37 -32.82
CA ARG A 168 23.43 2.70 -34.06
C ARG A 168 22.79 1.31 -34.20
N GLU A 169 22.18 1.17 -35.37
CA GLU A 169 22.21 -0.01 -36.24
C GLU A 169 21.82 -1.40 -35.69
N GLN A 170 20.75 -1.88 -36.33
CA GLN A 170 20.65 -3.19 -36.99
C GLN A 170 19.62 -4.18 -36.43
N GLU A 171 19.05 -4.87 -37.42
CA GLU A 171 18.04 -5.91 -37.45
C GLU A 171 16.69 -5.72 -36.72
N GLN A 172 15.68 -5.44 -37.54
CA GLN A 172 14.30 -5.82 -37.27
C GLN A 172 14.23 -7.33 -36.97
N THR A 173 13.86 -7.70 -35.74
CA THR A 173 13.32 -9.03 -35.43
C THR A 173 11.81 -8.92 -35.16
N PRO A 174 10.94 -9.71 -35.85
CA PRO A 174 9.48 -9.60 -35.72
C PRO A 174 8.92 -10.27 -34.46
N ALA A 175 9.10 -9.68 -33.28
CA ALA A 175 8.35 -9.96 -32.04
C ALA A 175 8.82 -8.95 -31.00
N GLU A 176 8.09 -7.88 -30.67
CA GLU A 176 7.10 -7.92 -29.60
C GLU A 176 6.31 -6.60 -29.66
N ARG A 177 5.16 -6.60 -30.33
CA ARG A 177 4.22 -5.48 -30.24
C ARG A 177 3.72 -5.44 -28.79
N LYS A 178 4.26 -4.54 -27.96
CA LYS A 178 3.65 -4.23 -26.65
C LYS A 178 2.15 -4.06 -26.88
N PRO A 179 1.28 -4.86 -26.23
CA PRO A 179 -0.14 -4.73 -26.49
C PRO A 179 -0.56 -3.33 -26.08
N ALA A 180 -1.18 -2.60 -27.01
CA ALA A 180 -1.72 -1.28 -26.71
C ALA A 180 -2.71 -1.41 -25.55
N HIS A 181 -2.71 -0.44 -24.63
CA HIS A 181 -3.71 -0.44 -23.56
C HIS A 181 -5.08 -0.15 -24.18
N ALA A 182 -6.10 -0.82 -23.67
CA ALA A 182 -7.49 -0.57 -24.01
C ALA A 182 -8.07 0.61 -23.21
N SER A 183 -9.22 1.08 -23.63
CA SER A 183 -10.10 1.95 -22.84
C SER A 183 -11.49 1.34 -22.79
N LEU A 184 -12.16 1.53 -21.66
CA LEU A 184 -13.57 1.20 -21.48
C LEU A 184 -14.31 2.47 -21.07
N GLN A 185 -15.42 2.77 -21.73
CA GLN A 185 -16.24 3.95 -21.41
C GLN A 185 -17.71 3.70 -21.69
N GLY A 186 -18.57 4.56 -21.16
CA GLY A 186 -20.00 4.52 -21.44
C GLY A 186 -20.77 5.42 -20.48
N ARG A 187 -22.09 5.20 -20.41
CA ARG A 187 -22.98 5.84 -19.45
C ARG A 187 -23.62 4.81 -18.54
N ALA A 188 -23.72 5.13 -17.27
CA ALA A 188 -24.50 4.39 -16.30
C ALA A 188 -25.86 5.06 -16.13
N LEU A 189 -26.90 4.36 -16.54
CA LEU A 189 -28.30 4.76 -16.45
C LEU A 189 -29.03 3.71 -15.62
N PHE A 190 -29.91 4.09 -14.70
CA PHE A 190 -30.72 3.12 -13.98
C PHE A 190 -32.06 3.72 -13.60
N SER A 191 -33.03 2.86 -13.29
CA SER A 191 -34.37 3.30 -12.89
C SER A 191 -34.29 4.23 -11.68
N ASP A 192 -34.89 5.41 -11.80
CA ASP A 192 -35.13 6.31 -10.68
C ASP A 192 -36.31 5.82 -9.82
N SER A 193 -36.62 6.54 -8.75
CA SER A 193 -37.72 6.20 -7.84
C SER A 193 -39.11 6.38 -8.47
N ALA A 194 -39.21 7.02 -9.64
CA ALA A 194 -40.43 7.26 -10.39
C ALA A 194 -40.62 6.28 -11.58
N GLY A 195 -39.69 5.33 -11.77
CA GLY A 195 -39.73 4.34 -12.84
C GLY A 195 -39.15 4.80 -14.19
N GLY A 196 -38.58 6.00 -14.27
CA GLY A 196 -37.85 6.52 -15.43
C GLY A 196 -36.39 6.09 -15.43
N VAL A 197 -35.76 5.96 -16.60
CA VAL A 197 -34.31 5.69 -16.70
C VAL A 197 -33.54 7.00 -16.57
N ALA A 198 -32.77 7.15 -15.49
CA ALA A 198 -32.02 8.38 -15.19
C ALA A 198 -30.50 8.11 -15.12
N PRO A 199 -29.64 9.13 -15.35
CA PRO A 199 -28.20 9.01 -15.15
C PRO A 199 -27.82 8.73 -13.70
N MET A 200 -26.88 7.81 -13.49
CA MET A 200 -26.37 7.49 -12.17
C MET A 200 -25.18 8.39 -11.85
N GLU A 201 -25.40 9.46 -11.10
CA GLU A 201 -24.36 10.44 -10.74
C GLU A 201 -23.50 9.97 -9.57
N GLN A 202 -22.20 10.30 -9.59
CA GLN A 202 -21.23 9.99 -8.51
C GLN A 202 -21.20 8.51 -8.08
N MET A 203 -21.69 7.61 -8.93
CA MET A 203 -21.74 6.17 -8.69
C MET A 203 -20.34 5.59 -8.80
N LEU A 204 -19.98 4.76 -7.83
CA LEU A 204 -18.72 4.05 -7.83
C LEU A 204 -18.80 2.84 -8.77
N LEU A 205 -17.87 2.74 -9.72
CA LEU A 205 -17.71 1.57 -10.58
C LEU A 205 -16.35 0.92 -10.33
N PHE A 206 -16.35 -0.40 -10.31
CA PHE A 206 -15.19 -1.24 -10.07
C PHE A 206 -14.96 -2.15 -11.27
N LEU A 207 -13.72 -2.17 -11.76
CA LEU A 207 -13.27 -3.09 -12.78
C LEU A 207 -12.21 -4.02 -12.18
N HIS A 208 -12.56 -5.29 -12.00
CA HIS A 208 -11.72 -6.31 -11.40
C HIS A 208 -11.09 -7.22 -12.44
N ASP A 209 -9.78 -7.44 -12.41
CA ASP A 209 -9.14 -8.50 -13.19
C ASP A 209 -9.72 -9.88 -12.78
N TYR A 210 -10.07 -10.70 -13.77
CA TYR A 210 -10.61 -12.05 -13.57
C TYR A 210 -9.69 -13.09 -14.21
N PRO A 211 -9.31 -14.17 -13.48
CA PRO A 211 -9.88 -14.63 -12.21
C PRO A 211 -9.23 -14.05 -10.95
N ASN A 212 -8.14 -13.30 -11.08
CA ASN A 212 -7.22 -13.01 -9.98
C ASN A 212 -7.81 -12.09 -8.89
N ARG A 213 -8.80 -11.23 -9.20
CA ARG A 213 -9.39 -10.21 -8.32
C ARG A 213 -8.40 -9.18 -7.73
N VAL A 214 -7.15 -9.12 -8.21
CA VAL A 214 -6.08 -8.31 -7.61
C VAL A 214 -6.05 -6.87 -8.13
N VAL A 215 -6.48 -6.64 -9.37
CA VAL A 215 -6.52 -5.30 -9.98
C VAL A 215 -7.89 -4.68 -9.70
N TYR A 216 -7.92 -3.45 -9.18
CA TYR A 216 -9.15 -2.67 -9.04
C TYR A 216 -8.94 -1.30 -9.66
N PHE A 217 -9.50 -1.09 -10.86
CA PHE A 217 -9.79 0.28 -11.25
C PHE A 217 -11.09 0.69 -10.55
N ARG A 218 -11.07 1.86 -9.92
CA ARG A 218 -12.23 2.44 -9.25
C ARG A 218 -12.43 3.85 -9.75
N ILE A 219 -13.59 4.12 -10.30
CA ILE A 219 -13.96 5.44 -10.82
C ILE A 219 -15.32 5.86 -10.30
N ARG A 220 -15.63 7.16 -10.41
CA ARG A 220 -16.98 7.67 -10.23
C ARG A 220 -17.54 8.16 -11.55
N THR A 221 -18.84 7.95 -11.75
CA THR A 221 -19.58 8.56 -12.85
C THR A 221 -19.73 10.07 -12.64
N ASP A 222 -19.85 10.83 -13.74
CA ASP A 222 -20.15 12.26 -13.70
C ASP A 222 -21.67 12.53 -13.56
N GLU A 223 -22.07 13.81 -13.62
CA GLU A 223 -23.47 14.27 -13.56
C GLU A 223 -24.33 13.72 -14.71
N ALA A 224 -23.73 13.35 -15.84
CA ALA A 224 -24.42 12.72 -16.95
C ALA A 224 -24.35 11.18 -16.91
N GLY A 225 -23.88 10.61 -15.78
CA GLY A 225 -23.67 9.18 -15.61
C GLY A 225 -22.50 8.62 -16.43
N ARG A 226 -21.69 9.47 -17.09
CA ARG A 226 -20.58 9.01 -17.94
C ARG A 226 -19.44 8.48 -17.09
N TYR A 227 -18.78 7.46 -17.59
CA TYR A 227 -17.64 6.83 -16.94
C TYR A 227 -16.56 6.45 -17.96
N ARG A 228 -15.30 6.43 -17.52
CA ARG A 228 -14.16 6.05 -18.37
C ARG A 228 -13.04 5.42 -17.54
N PHE A 229 -12.61 4.24 -17.96
CA PHE A 229 -11.40 3.55 -17.54
C PHE A 229 -10.33 3.73 -18.61
N PRO A 230 -9.39 4.68 -18.45
CA PRO A 230 -8.31 4.86 -19.40
C PRO A 230 -7.18 3.85 -19.13
N LYS A 231 -6.48 3.45 -20.20
CA LYS A 231 -5.24 2.65 -20.13
C LYS A 231 -5.39 1.33 -19.36
N VAL A 232 -6.45 0.58 -19.67
CA VAL A 232 -6.70 -0.75 -19.10
C VAL A 232 -5.87 -1.78 -19.86
N PRO A 233 -5.07 -2.63 -19.20
CA PRO A 233 -4.39 -3.73 -19.87
C PRO A 233 -5.40 -4.64 -20.58
N PRO A 234 -5.07 -5.23 -21.74
CA PRO A 234 -5.95 -6.23 -22.35
C PRO A 234 -6.14 -7.42 -21.40
N GLY A 235 -7.34 -7.98 -21.37
CA GLY A 235 -7.68 -9.04 -20.43
C GLY A 235 -9.18 -9.19 -20.22
N ILE A 236 -9.54 -10.11 -19.32
CA ILE A 236 -10.92 -10.36 -18.92
C ILE A 236 -11.15 -9.70 -17.57
N TYR A 237 -12.20 -8.89 -17.49
CA TYR A 237 -12.54 -8.12 -16.31
C TYR A 237 -13.98 -8.38 -15.88
N LYS A 238 -14.23 -8.19 -14.59
CA LYS A 238 -15.56 -8.09 -14.00
C LYS A 238 -15.87 -6.63 -13.68
N LEU A 239 -16.90 -6.08 -14.31
CA LEU A 239 -17.43 -4.75 -14.02
C LEU A 239 -18.61 -4.83 -13.04
N THR A 240 -18.54 -4.08 -11.94
CA THR A 240 -19.57 -4.06 -10.87
C THR A 240 -19.68 -2.67 -10.22
N ASP A 241 -20.86 -2.30 -9.71
CA ASP A 241 -21.09 -1.06 -8.94
C ASP A 241 -20.79 -1.20 -7.45
N ARG A 242 -20.65 -2.44 -6.96
CA ARG A 242 -20.47 -2.72 -5.53
C ARG A 242 -19.40 -3.77 -5.26
N ALA A 243 -18.65 -3.54 -4.19
CA ALA A 243 -17.67 -4.48 -3.64
C ALA A 243 -18.29 -5.52 -2.69
N SER A 244 -19.47 -5.23 -2.12
CA SER A 244 -20.21 -6.13 -1.23
C SER A 244 -21.72 -5.92 -1.34
N GLY A 245 -22.49 -6.97 -1.10
CA GLY A 245 -23.94 -7.01 -1.29
C GLY A 245 -24.36 -7.25 -2.75
N PRO A 246 -25.67 -7.27 -3.05
CA PRO A 246 -26.17 -7.52 -4.39
C PRO A 246 -25.80 -6.34 -5.32
N PRO A 247 -24.99 -6.57 -6.38
CA PRO A 247 -24.65 -5.51 -7.32
C PRO A 247 -25.76 -5.35 -8.38
N ARG A 248 -25.87 -4.14 -8.95
CA ARG A 248 -26.76 -3.87 -10.09
C ARG A 248 -26.24 -4.49 -11.37
N TRP A 249 -24.92 -4.51 -11.53
CA TRP A 249 -24.25 -5.06 -12.71
C TRP A 249 -23.16 -6.02 -12.28
N ARG A 250 -23.05 -7.14 -13.00
CA ARG A 250 -21.98 -8.12 -12.81
C ARG A 250 -21.57 -8.67 -14.17
N LEU A 251 -20.88 -7.84 -14.93
CA LEU A 251 -20.62 -8.07 -16.35
C LEU A 251 -19.20 -8.55 -16.60
N ARG A 252 -19.05 -9.56 -17.45
CA ARG A 252 -17.78 -9.99 -18.03
C ARG A 252 -17.45 -9.08 -19.20
N VAL A 253 -16.27 -8.50 -19.12
CA VAL A 253 -15.74 -7.54 -20.09
C VAL A 253 -14.43 -8.08 -20.63
N GLU A 254 -14.32 -8.23 -21.94
CA GLU A 254 -13.09 -8.68 -22.60
C GLU A 254 -12.49 -7.53 -23.40
N LEU A 255 -11.30 -7.07 -23.00
CA LEU A 255 -10.60 -5.95 -23.62
C LEU A 255 -9.43 -6.45 -24.45
N ARG A 256 -9.42 -6.10 -25.74
CA ARG A 256 -8.33 -6.41 -26.67
C ARG A 256 -7.28 -5.29 -26.66
N PRO A 257 -6.03 -5.59 -27.09
CA PRO A 257 -4.99 -4.57 -27.17
C PRO A 257 -5.40 -3.36 -28.02
N GLY A 258 -5.34 -2.17 -27.43
CA GLY A 258 -5.66 -0.89 -28.09
C GLY A 258 -7.14 -0.67 -28.35
N GLN A 259 -8.01 -1.54 -27.84
CA GLN A 259 -9.45 -1.42 -28.06
C GLN A 259 -10.01 -0.25 -27.26
N GLU A 260 -10.76 0.62 -27.93
CA GLU A 260 -11.70 1.52 -27.27
C GLU A 260 -13.08 0.84 -27.27
N MET A 261 -13.52 0.40 -26.09
CA MET A 261 -14.79 -0.28 -25.92
C MET A 261 -15.81 0.65 -25.28
N ASN A 262 -16.97 0.75 -25.92
CA ASN A 262 -18.12 1.46 -25.39
C ASN A 262 -19.13 0.46 -24.82
N LEU A 263 -19.52 0.63 -23.56
CA LEU A 263 -20.50 -0.20 -22.87
C LEU A 263 -21.38 0.69 -22.00
N ASP A 264 -22.64 0.86 -22.38
CA ASP A 264 -23.61 1.52 -21.51
C ASP A 264 -24.14 0.54 -20.47
N LEU A 265 -24.31 1.01 -19.24
CA LEU A 265 -24.83 0.24 -18.13
C LEU A 265 -26.28 0.66 -17.91
N GLY A 266 -27.20 -0.28 -17.99
CA GLY A 266 -28.64 -0.04 -17.94
C GLY A 266 -29.43 -1.20 -17.34
N PRO A 267 -30.76 -1.06 -17.20
CA PRO A 267 -31.63 -2.15 -16.76
C PRO A 267 -31.50 -3.43 -17.62
N GLU A 268 -31.24 -3.26 -18.92
CA GLU A 268 -31.12 -4.31 -19.93
C GLU A 268 -29.92 -5.24 -19.75
N ASN A 269 -28.87 -4.78 -19.06
CA ASN A 269 -27.70 -5.58 -18.72
C ASN A 269 -27.46 -5.68 -17.22
N SER A 270 -28.49 -5.37 -16.43
CA SER A 270 -28.47 -5.56 -14.97
C SER A 270 -28.40 -7.04 -14.60
N THR A 271 -27.99 -7.33 -13.36
CA THR A 271 -27.94 -8.70 -12.80
C THR A 271 -29.28 -9.44 -12.84
N LYS A 272 -30.40 -8.72 -13.00
CA LYS A 272 -31.73 -9.32 -13.21
C LYS A 272 -31.90 -9.94 -14.61
N VAL A 273 -31.20 -9.41 -15.60
CA VAL A 273 -31.27 -9.82 -17.01
C VAL A 273 -30.04 -10.63 -17.41
N ARG A 274 -28.86 -10.19 -16.97
CA ARG A 274 -27.57 -10.79 -17.28
C ARG A 274 -26.65 -10.72 -16.06
N ASP A 275 -26.32 -11.89 -15.51
CA ASP A 275 -25.30 -12.05 -14.47
C ASP A 275 -24.23 -13.03 -15.00
N ASP A 276 -23.07 -12.49 -15.38
CA ASP A 276 -21.98 -13.31 -15.94
C ASP A 276 -21.16 -14.02 -14.84
N PHE A 277 -21.43 -13.73 -13.55
CA PHE A 277 -20.73 -14.33 -12.42
C PHE A 277 -21.69 -14.64 -11.24
N PRO A 278 -22.70 -15.50 -11.43
CA PRO A 278 -23.70 -15.79 -10.41
C PRO A 278 -23.09 -16.52 -9.21
N ASP A 279 -23.64 -16.29 -8.01
CA ASP A 279 -23.14 -16.88 -6.75
C ASP A 279 -23.43 -18.40 -6.64
N ARG A 280 -24.24 -18.97 -7.55
CA ARG A 280 -24.40 -20.41 -7.81
C ARG A 280 -24.36 -20.68 -9.32
N PRO A 281 -23.77 -21.79 -9.77
CA PRO A 281 -23.98 -22.26 -11.13
C PRO A 281 -25.48 -22.55 -11.32
N GLN A 282 -26.08 -21.93 -12.32
CA GLN A 282 -27.38 -22.38 -12.83
C GLN A 282 -27.13 -23.79 -13.37
N GLY A 283 -27.88 -24.76 -12.87
CA GLY A 283 -27.69 -26.19 -13.14
C GLY A 283 -27.88 -26.57 -14.59
#